data_AF-A0A1I0I1Q2-F1
#
_entry.id   AF-A0A1I0I1Q2-F1
#
_cell.length_a   1.000
_cell.length_b   1.000
_cell.length_c   1.000
_cell.angle_alpha   90.00
_cell.angle_beta   90.00
_cell.angle_gamma   90.00
#
_symmetry.space_group_name_H-M   'P 1'
#
loop_
_entity.id
_entity.type
_entity.pdbx_description
1 polymer ?
#
loop_
_entity_poly.entity_id
_entity_poly.type
_entity_poly.pdbx_seq_one_letter_code
_entity_poly.pdbx_strand_id
1 'polypeptide(L)'
;MTWLRAILAAGLSVILPGAGHVLSRDWLRAAAFAGLFLAASAFLLPIEQLAAAEPTSYDEAITQATAMAADVDPMAQFSLSFIALFATIDAAFRALGYPSGGDGNTDGTTCPECGKDVDPDLEFCHWCTTRLEPDAPESETDN
;
A
#
# COMPACT_ATOMS: atom_id res chain seq x y z
N MET A 1 5.56 9.34 13.55
CA MET A 1 4.16 9.00 13.16
C MET A 1 4.11 8.02 11.97
N THR A 2 5.21 7.85 11.23
CA THR A 2 5.38 6.94 10.08
C THR A 2 4.98 5.48 10.34
N TRP A 3 5.32 4.91 11.49
CA TRP A 3 4.97 3.52 11.85
C TRP A 3 3.46 3.25 11.90
N LEU A 4 2.67 4.20 12.41
CA LEU A 4 1.20 4.10 12.42
C LEU A 4 0.63 4.12 11.00
N ARG A 5 1.18 4.98 10.14
CA ARG A 5 0.79 5.06 8.72
C ARG A 5 1.16 3.77 7.98
N ALA A 6 2.32 3.19 8.29
CA ALA A 6 2.79 1.94 7.72
C ALA A 6 1.91 0.75 8.11
N ILE A 7 1.54 0.64 9.39
CA ILE A 7 0.62 -0.41 9.86
C ILE A 7 -0.76 -0.26 9.19
N LEU A 8 -1.27 0.98 9.08
CA LEU A 8 -2.56 1.23 8.47
C LEU A 8 -2.55 0.96 6.96
N ALA A 9 -1.49 1.36 6.26
CA ALA A 9 -1.30 1.07 4.83
C ALA A 9 -1.14 -0.44 4.57
N ALA A 10 -0.36 -1.14 5.39
CA ALA A 10 -0.20 -2.59 5.30
C ALA A 10 -1.53 -3.31 5.56
N GLY A 11 -2.24 -2.95 6.64
CA GLY A 11 -3.53 -3.54 7.00
C GLY A 11 -4.58 -3.36 5.90
N LEU A 12 -4.67 -2.17 5.30
CA LEU A 12 -5.55 -1.93 4.15
C LEU A 12 -5.19 -2.81 2.94
N SER A 13 -3.90 -2.98 2.66
CA SER A 13 -3.42 -3.78 1.52
C SER A 13 -3.63 -5.29 1.71
N VAL A 14 -3.65 -5.78 2.96
CA VAL A 14 -4.00 -7.18 3.26
C VAL A 14 -5.46 -7.48 2.95
N ILE A 15 -6.36 -6.55 3.27
CA ILE A 15 -7.81 -6.72 3.02
C ILE A 15 -8.11 -6.59 1.52
N LEU A 16 -7.58 -5.55 0.89
CA LEU A 16 -7.77 -5.28 -0.53
C LEU A 16 -6.43 -4.84 -1.12
N PRO A 17 -5.73 -5.73 -1.84
CA PRO A 17 -4.46 -5.38 -2.47
C PRO A 17 -4.56 -4.09 -3.28
N GLY A 18 -3.72 -3.10 -2.97
CA GLY A 18 -3.74 -1.77 -3.57
C GLY A 18 -4.44 -0.67 -2.75
N ALA A 19 -5.27 -1.01 -1.76
CA ALA A 19 -5.94 -0.01 -0.91
C ALA A 19 -4.95 0.77 -0.02
N GLY A 20 -3.86 0.13 0.42
CA GLY A 20 -2.80 0.79 1.18
C GLY A 20 -2.12 1.93 0.41
N HIS A 21 -2.00 1.81 -0.91
CA HIS A 21 -1.40 2.82 -1.78
C HIS A 21 -2.25 4.08 -1.94
N VAL A 22 -3.55 4.00 -1.68
CA VAL A 22 -4.44 5.17 -1.67
C VAL A 22 -4.05 6.14 -0.55
N LEU A 23 -3.62 5.63 0.61
CA LEU A 23 -3.16 6.47 1.73
C LEU A 23 -1.89 7.24 1.37
N SER A 24 -0.98 6.59 0.64
CA SER A 24 0.27 7.18 0.13
C SER A 24 0.07 8.02 -1.15
N ARG A 25 -1.18 8.11 -1.64
CA ARG A 25 -1.58 8.80 -2.89
C ARG A 25 -0.88 8.26 -4.16
N ASP A 26 -0.41 7.03 -4.13
CA ASP A 26 0.25 6.37 -5.26
C ASP A 26 -0.80 5.67 -6.15
N TRP A 27 -1.64 6.47 -6.84
CA TRP A 27 -2.82 6.00 -7.59
C TRP A 27 -2.53 4.96 -8.67
N LEU A 28 -1.41 5.10 -9.40
CA LEU A 28 -1.01 4.12 -10.42
C LEU A 28 -0.75 2.74 -9.82
N ARG A 29 -0.12 2.68 -8.65
CA ARG A 29 0.16 1.42 -7.95
C ARG A 29 -1.10 0.84 -7.31
N ALA A 30 -1.95 1.69 -6.75
CA ALA A 30 -3.26 1.28 -6.26
C ALA A 30 -4.05 0.57 -7.36
N ALA A 31 -4.15 1.19 -8.55
CA ALA A 31 -4.83 0.62 -9.70
C ALA A 31 -4.14 -0.66 -10.23
N ALA A 32 -2.80 -0.69 -10.25
CA ALA A 32 -2.06 -1.86 -10.71
C ALA A 32 -2.27 -3.09 -9.81
N PHE A 33 -2.12 -2.94 -8.48
CA PHE A 33 -2.32 -4.06 -7.55
C PHE A 33 -3.79 -4.48 -7.46
N ALA A 34 -4.72 -3.53 -7.40
CA ALA A 34 -6.15 -3.85 -7.37
C ALA A 34 -6.59 -4.53 -8.68
N GLY A 35 -6.17 -3.99 -9.83
CA GLY A 35 -6.46 -4.57 -11.14
C GLY A 35 -5.87 -5.97 -11.31
N LEU A 36 -4.61 -6.17 -10.90
CA LEU A 36 -3.95 -7.48 -10.94
C LEU A 36 -4.66 -8.50 -10.04
N PHE A 37 -5.01 -8.12 -8.81
CA PHE A 37 -5.69 -8.99 -7.88
C PHE A 37 -7.10 -9.36 -8.36
N LEU A 38 -7.87 -8.37 -8.83
CA LEU A 38 -9.22 -8.60 -9.37
C LEU A 38 -9.17 -9.48 -10.63
N ALA A 39 -8.24 -9.20 -11.56
CA ALA A 39 -8.04 -10.04 -12.73
C ALA A 39 -7.67 -11.47 -12.33
N ALA A 40 -6.68 -11.65 -11.46
CA ALA A 40 -6.28 -12.97 -10.96
C ALA A 40 -7.46 -13.70 -10.30
N SER A 41 -8.24 -13.03 -9.45
CA SER A 41 -9.43 -13.64 -8.82
C SER A 41 -10.48 -14.05 -9.85
N ALA A 42 -10.71 -13.25 -10.89
CA ALA A 42 -11.69 -13.53 -11.93
C ALA A 42 -11.30 -14.72 -12.81
N PHE A 43 -9.99 -14.96 -13.00
CA PHE A 43 -9.48 -16.09 -13.78
C PHE A 43 -9.29 -17.37 -12.94
N LEU A 44 -8.96 -17.23 -11.66
CA LEU A 44 -8.54 -18.36 -10.81
C LEU A 44 -9.66 -18.89 -9.91
N LEU A 45 -10.70 -18.09 -9.61
CA LEU A 45 -11.80 -18.50 -8.74
C LEU A 45 -13.06 -18.80 -9.56
N PRO A 46 -13.84 -19.83 -9.18
CA PRO A 46 -15.13 -20.15 -9.80
C PRO A 46 -16.21 -19.16 -9.34
N ILE A 47 -16.16 -17.93 -9.86
CA ILE A 47 -17.05 -16.81 -9.50
C ILE A 47 -18.51 -17.04 -9.91
N GLU A 48 -18.76 -17.95 -10.84
CA GLU A 48 -20.09 -18.35 -11.30
C GLU A 48 -20.81 -19.19 -10.25
N GLN A 49 -20.10 -20.13 -9.62
CA GLN A 49 -20.62 -20.92 -8.50
C GLN A 49 -20.96 -20.03 -7.30
N LEU A 50 -20.18 -18.98 -7.08
CA LEU A 50 -20.41 -18.02 -6.01
C LEU A 50 -21.63 -17.11 -6.29
N ALA A 51 -21.85 -16.72 -7.55
CA ALA A 51 -22.99 -15.92 -7.97
C ALA A 51 -24.32 -16.70 -8.00
N ALA A 52 -24.26 -18.03 -8.19
CA ALA A 52 -25.42 -18.90 -8.13
C ALA A 52 -25.88 -19.21 -6.69
N ALA A 53 -25.07 -18.86 -5.71
CA ALA A 53 -25.38 -19.11 -4.32
C ALA A 53 -26.17 -17.95 -3.71
N GLU A 54 -27.37 -18.27 -3.23
CA GLU A 54 -28.25 -17.31 -2.56
C GLU A 54 -28.37 -17.69 -1.08
N PRO A 55 -27.37 -17.37 -0.23
CA PRO A 55 -27.47 -17.65 1.20
C PRO A 55 -28.62 -16.84 1.80
N THR A 56 -29.51 -17.54 2.50
CA THR A 56 -30.72 -16.92 3.07
C THR A 56 -30.49 -16.36 4.48
N SER A 57 -29.32 -16.64 5.06
CA SER A 57 -28.91 -16.16 6.37
C SER A 57 -27.42 -15.85 6.43
N TYR A 58 -27.01 -15.05 7.41
CA TYR A 58 -25.60 -14.73 7.65
C TYR A 58 -24.76 -15.98 7.97
N ASP A 59 -25.31 -16.90 8.78
CA ASP A 59 -24.61 -18.12 9.18
C ASP A 59 -24.37 -19.07 7.99
N GLU A 60 -25.36 -19.17 7.10
CA GLU A 60 -25.26 -19.92 5.84
C GLU A 60 -24.23 -19.27 4.90
N ALA A 61 -24.21 -17.93 4.80
CA ALA A 61 -23.22 -17.21 4.00
C ALA A 61 -21.78 -17.48 4.48
N ILE A 62 -21.53 -17.46 5.80
CA ILE A 62 -20.21 -17.75 6.38
C ILE A 62 -19.82 -19.21 6.18
N THR A 63 -20.74 -20.14 6.43
CA THR A 63 -20.51 -21.58 6.25
C THR A 63 -20.14 -21.90 4.82
N GLN A 64 -20.89 -21.31 3.88
CA GLN A 64 -20.63 -21.48 2.46
C GLN A 64 -19.30 -20.85 2.06
N ALA A 65 -19.02 -19.60 2.44
CA ALA A 65 -17.74 -18.95 2.12
C ALA A 65 -16.54 -19.76 2.63
N THR A 66 -16.66 -20.37 3.82
CA THR A 66 -15.63 -21.24 4.39
C THR A 66 -15.45 -22.52 3.59
N ALA A 67 -16.54 -23.14 3.13
CA ALA A 67 -16.49 -24.32 2.27
C ALA A 67 -15.83 -24.01 0.90
N MET A 68 -16.18 -22.88 0.29
CA MET A 68 -15.58 -22.43 -0.97
C MET A 68 -14.08 -22.14 -0.81
N ALA A 69 -13.69 -21.54 0.32
CA ALA A 69 -12.28 -21.27 0.63
C ALA A 69 -11.46 -22.56 0.83
N ALA A 70 -12.08 -23.63 1.32
CA ALA A 70 -11.41 -24.92 1.51
C ALA A 70 -11.11 -25.66 0.20
N ASP A 71 -11.85 -25.35 -0.87
CA ASP A 71 -11.73 -25.99 -2.18
C ASP A 71 -10.93 -25.13 -3.19
N VAL A 72 -10.36 -24.01 -2.74
CA VAL A 72 -9.50 -23.19 -3.61
C VAL A 72 -8.27 -23.98 -4.01
N ASP A 73 -8.02 -24.05 -5.32
CA ASP A 73 -6.83 -24.68 -5.87
C ASP A 73 -5.55 -24.12 -5.22
N PRO A 74 -4.60 -24.96 -4.76
CA PRO A 74 -3.39 -24.49 -4.09
C PRO A 74 -2.55 -23.52 -4.93
N MET A 75 -2.55 -23.65 -6.26
CA MET A 75 -1.82 -22.75 -7.14
C MET A 75 -2.50 -21.38 -7.23
N ALA A 76 -3.84 -21.37 -7.27
CA ALA A 76 -4.63 -20.14 -7.19
C ALA A 76 -4.41 -19.42 -5.85
N GLN A 77 -4.48 -20.16 -4.74
CA GLN A 77 -4.23 -19.63 -3.40
C GLN A 77 -2.81 -19.05 -3.29
N PHE A 78 -1.81 -19.77 -3.77
CA PHE A 78 -0.43 -19.28 -3.79
C PHE A 78 -0.30 -17.98 -4.58
N SER A 79 -0.88 -17.92 -5.78
CA SER A 79 -0.81 -16.75 -6.65
C SER A 79 -1.47 -15.51 -6.04
N LEU A 80 -2.68 -15.66 -5.49
CA LEU A 80 -3.38 -14.56 -4.83
C LEU A 80 -2.67 -14.10 -3.56
N SER A 81 -2.17 -15.04 -2.75
CA SER A 81 -1.39 -14.73 -1.54
C SER A 81 -0.09 -14.03 -1.88
N PHE A 82 0.57 -14.43 -2.98
CA PHE A 82 1.79 -13.79 -3.46
C PHE A 82 1.52 -12.34 -3.87
N ILE A 83 0.47 -12.07 -4.64
CA ILE A 83 0.07 -10.71 -5.02
C ILE A 83 -0.25 -9.88 -3.77
N ALA A 84 -1.05 -10.41 -2.84
CA ALA A 84 -1.42 -9.71 -1.61
C ALA A 84 -0.20 -9.40 -0.73
N LEU A 85 0.74 -10.34 -0.60
CA LEU A 85 1.97 -10.17 0.15
C LEU A 85 2.83 -9.05 -0.45
N PHE A 86 3.05 -9.08 -1.77
CA PHE A 86 3.82 -8.03 -2.46
C PHE A 86 3.13 -6.66 -2.38
N ALA A 87 1.81 -6.60 -2.54
CA ALA A 87 1.05 -5.37 -2.37
C ALA A 87 1.17 -4.82 -0.94
N THR A 88 1.23 -5.69 0.07
CA THR A 88 1.38 -5.33 1.49
C THR A 88 2.78 -4.81 1.79
N ILE A 89 3.82 -5.55 1.35
CA ILE A 89 5.22 -5.15 1.54
C ILE A 89 5.47 -3.81 0.84
N ASP A 90 4.99 -3.65 -0.40
CA ASP A 90 5.17 -2.44 -1.17
C ASP A 90 4.47 -1.23 -0.52
N ALA A 91 3.22 -1.40 -0.05
CA ALA A 91 2.49 -0.37 0.67
C ALA A 91 3.21 0.03 1.98
N ALA A 92 3.70 -0.96 2.73
CA ALA A 92 4.42 -0.73 3.98
C ALA A 92 5.73 0.05 3.74
N PHE A 93 6.53 -0.36 2.77
CA PHE A 93 7.79 0.33 2.45
C PHE A 93 7.57 1.77 1.99
N ARG A 94 6.53 1.99 1.19
CA ARG A 94 6.14 3.32 0.73
C ARG A 94 5.68 4.22 1.87
N ALA A 95 4.91 3.67 2.81
CA ALA A 95 4.45 4.38 3.99
C ALA A 95 5.57 4.66 5.01
N LEU A 96 6.62 3.82 5.02
CA LEU A 96 7.85 4.05 5.78
C LEU A 96 8.82 5.03 5.11
N GLY A 97 8.55 5.42 3.86
CA GLY A 97 9.39 6.37 3.14
C GLY A 97 10.71 5.79 2.63
N TYR A 98 10.78 4.48 2.38
CA TYR A 98 11.95 3.92 1.72
C TYR A 98 12.05 4.48 0.29
N PRO A 99 13.18 5.11 -0.08
CA PRO A 99 13.36 5.66 -1.41
C PRO A 99 13.32 4.52 -2.43
N SER A 100 12.55 4.70 -3.50
CA SER A 100 12.61 3.83 -4.67
C SER A 100 13.96 4.08 -5.34
N GLY A 101 14.89 3.12 -5.22
CA GLY A 101 16.24 3.26 -5.77
C GLY A 101 16.23 3.65 -7.24
N GLY A 102 16.61 4.90 -7.52
CA GLY A 102 16.60 5.51 -8.85
C GLY A 102 16.35 7.00 -8.78
N ASP A 103 17.30 7.77 -8.25
CA ASP A 103 18.07 8.74 -9.06
C ASP A 103 19.09 9.45 -8.15
N GLY A 104 20.36 9.36 -8.55
CA GLY A 104 21.48 9.99 -7.86
C GLY A 104 21.52 11.48 -8.12
N ASN A 105 20.59 12.24 -7.52
CA ASN A 105 20.77 13.67 -7.36
C ASN A 105 21.25 13.95 -5.93
N THR A 106 22.55 14.16 -5.84
CA THR A 106 23.27 14.70 -4.69
C THR A 106 22.64 16.03 -4.24
N ASP A 107 22.47 16.20 -2.92
CA ASP A 107 21.99 17.39 -2.18
C ASP A 107 20.47 17.60 -1.90
N GLY A 108 19.60 16.61 -2.12
CA GLY A 108 18.20 16.70 -1.67
C GLY A 108 18.00 16.22 -0.22
N THR A 109 17.57 17.10 0.69
CA THR A 109 17.07 16.68 2.01
C THR A 109 15.83 15.79 1.83
N THR A 110 15.69 14.72 2.62
CA THR A 110 14.49 13.86 2.58
C THR A 110 13.49 14.29 3.64
N CYS A 111 12.19 14.26 3.31
CA CYS A 111 11.15 14.63 4.26
C CYS A 111 11.09 13.61 5.42
N PRO A 112 11.21 14.04 6.70
CA PRO A 112 11.23 13.11 7.84
C PRO A 112 9.89 12.39 8.09
N GLU A 113 8.78 12.88 7.52
CA GLU A 113 7.45 12.28 7.70
C GLU A 113 6.98 11.38 6.55
N CYS A 114 7.53 11.50 5.34
CA CYS A 114 7.14 10.62 4.23
C CYS A 114 8.32 10.00 3.47
N GLY A 115 9.56 10.37 3.83
CA GLY A 115 10.82 9.84 3.28
C GLY A 115 11.05 10.10 1.80
N LYS A 116 10.21 10.92 1.16
CA LYS A 116 10.42 11.36 -0.23
C LYS A 116 11.39 12.53 -0.27
N ASP A 117 12.10 12.65 -1.38
CA ASP A 117 12.98 13.78 -1.66
C ASP A 117 12.16 15.07 -1.65
N VAL A 118 12.70 16.07 -0.98
CA VAL A 118 12.10 17.39 -0.91
C VAL A 118 13.15 18.45 -1.16
N ASP A 119 12.73 19.49 -1.84
CA ASP A 119 13.54 20.68 -2.03
C ASP A 119 13.74 21.36 -0.65
N PRO A 120 15.00 21.57 -0.21
CA PRO A 120 15.29 22.18 1.09
C PRO A 120 14.77 23.63 1.22
N ASP A 121 14.48 24.32 0.11
CA ASP A 121 13.92 25.68 0.13
C ASP A 121 12.40 25.68 0.44
N LEU A 122 11.75 24.52 0.47
CA LEU A 122 10.33 24.42 0.80
C LEU A 122 10.10 24.30 2.31
N GLU A 123 9.30 25.21 2.87
CA GLU A 123 8.80 25.13 4.25
C GLU A 123 7.78 23.99 4.47
N PHE A 124 7.36 23.32 3.39
CA PHE A 124 6.41 22.22 3.43
C PHE A 124 6.77 21.15 2.40
N CYS A 125 6.53 19.89 2.75
CA CYS A 125 6.69 18.80 1.83
C CYS A 125 5.56 18.81 0.79
N HIS A 126 5.91 18.99 -0.49
CA HIS A 126 4.94 18.97 -1.58
C HIS A 126 4.24 17.61 -1.77
N TRP A 127 4.77 16.54 -1.18
CA TRP A 127 4.18 15.20 -1.25
C TRP A 127 3.11 14.94 -0.19
N CYS A 128 3.44 15.20 1.08
CA CYS A 128 2.60 14.85 2.22
C CYS A 128 2.05 16.06 2.97
N THR A 129 2.42 17.27 2.55
CA THR A 129 2.00 18.56 3.14
C THR A 129 2.45 18.78 4.59
N THR A 130 3.34 17.94 5.12
CA THR A 130 4.02 18.18 6.40
C THR A 130 4.84 19.46 6.33
N ARG A 131 4.81 20.28 7.38
CA ARG A 131 5.75 21.40 7.52
C ARG A 131 7.15 20.87 7.79
N LEU A 132 8.14 21.51 7.19
CA LEU A 132 9.54 21.21 7.35
C LEU A 132 10.15 22.31 8.21
N GLU A 133 10.90 21.93 9.24
CA GLU A 133 11.76 22.88 9.95
C GLU A 133 12.87 23.33 8.99
N PRO A 134 13.03 24.64 8.74
CA PRO A 134 14.15 25.15 7.96
C PRO A 134 15.45 24.81 8.70
N ASP A 135 16.46 24.32 7.97
CA ASP A 135 17.81 24.19 8.51
C ASP A 135 18.26 25.59 8.93
N ALA A 136 18.33 25.82 10.24
CA ALA A 136 18.72 27.11 10.78
C ALA A 136 20.09 27.48 10.22
N PRO A 137 20.26 28.66 9.59
CA PRO A 137 21.57 29.05 9.11
C PRO A 137 22.52 29.08 10.30
N GLU A 138 23.66 28.41 10.13
CA GLU A 138 24.77 28.42 11.07
C GLU A 138 25.00 29.87 11.49
N SER A 139 24.86 30.13 12.79
CA SER A 139 25.11 31.45 13.34
C SER A 139 26.51 31.88 12.92
N GLU A 140 26.59 32.87 12.02
CA GLU A 140 27.79 33.64 11.76
C GLU A 140 28.25 34.22 13.11
N THR A 141 29.13 33.51 13.80
CA THR A 141 30.04 34.09 14.76
C THR A 141 31.01 34.97 13.97
N ASP A 142 30.69 36.25 13.82
CA ASP A 142 31.69 37.26 13.48
C ASP A 142 31.69 38.38 14.53
N ASN A 143 32.71 38.26 15.38
CA ASN A 143 33.46 39.23 16.19
C ASN A 143 32.80 40.56 16.64
#